data_AF-A0A144LCM2-F1
#
_entry.id   AF-A0A144LCM2-F1
#
_cell.length_a   1.000
_cell.length_b   1.000
_cell.length_c   1.000
_cell.angle_alpha   90.00
_cell.angle_beta   90.00
_cell.angle_gamma   90.00
#
_symmetry.space_group_name_H-M   'P 1'
#
loop_
_entity.id
_entity.type
_entity.pdbx_description
1 polymer ?
#
loop_
_entity_poly.entity_id
_entity_poly.type
_entity_poly.pdbx_seq_one_letter_code
_entity_poly.pdbx_strand_id
1 'polypeptide(L)'
;MLITDPLNTIFASKRLIGRKLSDSIFKSDNENFLQKLPYLTKEDCSGRVKIITEKGVFSPVEIGAKILKYIKEYVSKVIGKDVGSAVITVPAYFNDTQRQATKDAGQLAGWNVLRIINEPTAAALAYGLDKKREGYIAVYDLGGGTFDISILEIKDGIFQVKSTNGNTFLGGEDFDSEFVKFLANMFHMKEGIDISSNKEALNKLKISAEIAKKKLTDRKNVNVFVENIVDGLDFDVDYQENNLIVL
;
A
#
# COMPACT_ATOMS: atom_id res chain seq x y z
N MET A 1 -10.09 -10.44 -9.35
CA MET A 1 -9.97 -10.83 -7.94
C MET A 1 -10.56 -9.78 -7.00
N LEU A 2 -10.07 -8.54 -6.95
CA LEU A 2 -10.72 -7.49 -6.12
C LEU A 2 -12.20 -7.24 -6.47
N ILE A 3 -12.57 -7.34 -7.76
CA ILE A 3 -13.96 -7.21 -8.22
C ILE A 3 -14.77 -8.50 -7.96
N THR A 4 -14.15 -9.66 -8.25
CA THR A 4 -14.84 -10.95 -8.34
C THR A 4 -14.91 -11.71 -7.02
N ASP A 5 -13.99 -11.43 -6.09
CA ASP A 5 -13.85 -12.10 -4.80
C ASP A 5 -13.23 -11.15 -3.72
N PRO A 6 -13.93 -10.05 -3.38
CA PRO A 6 -13.39 -8.99 -2.51
C PRO A 6 -13.16 -9.45 -1.06
N LEU A 7 -13.99 -10.37 -0.54
CA LEU A 7 -13.90 -10.88 0.83
C LEU A 7 -12.66 -11.75 1.06
N ASN A 8 -12.13 -12.38 0.01
CA ASN A 8 -10.97 -13.27 0.09
C ASN A 8 -9.71 -12.70 -0.59
N THR A 9 -9.78 -11.49 -1.14
CA THR A 9 -8.63 -10.79 -1.72
C THR A 9 -8.03 -9.83 -0.69
N ILE A 10 -6.93 -10.24 -0.06
CA ILE A 10 -6.31 -9.49 1.04
C ILE A 10 -5.24 -8.52 0.50
N PHE A 11 -5.35 -7.25 0.87
CA PHE A 11 -4.39 -6.18 0.58
C PHE A 11 -4.16 -5.33 1.84
N ALA A 12 -3.27 -4.33 1.80
CA ALA A 12 -2.99 -3.42 2.92
C ALA A 12 -2.65 -4.09 4.28
N SER A 13 -2.31 -5.39 4.30
CA SER A 13 -2.06 -6.16 5.52
C SER A 13 -0.88 -5.65 6.35
N LYS A 14 0.06 -4.91 5.73
CA LYS A 14 1.14 -4.19 6.42
C LYS A 14 0.60 -3.18 7.44
N ARG A 15 -0.57 -2.59 7.21
CA ARG A 15 -1.21 -1.67 8.16
C ARG A 15 -1.74 -2.40 9.42
N LEU A 16 -1.96 -3.71 9.34
CA LEU A 16 -2.48 -4.56 10.41
C LEU A 16 -1.38 -5.30 11.20
N ILE A 17 -0.18 -5.45 10.63
CA ILE A 17 0.88 -6.27 11.23
C ILE A 17 1.35 -5.72 12.58
N GLY A 18 1.43 -6.60 13.58
CA GLY A 18 1.83 -6.25 14.94
C GLY A 18 0.84 -5.41 15.74
N ARG A 19 -0.39 -5.18 15.25
CA ARG A 19 -1.40 -4.34 15.90
C ARG A 19 -2.47 -5.14 16.65
N LYS A 20 -3.15 -4.45 17.56
CA LYS A 20 -4.39 -4.91 18.19
C LYS A 20 -5.59 -4.19 17.61
N LEU A 21 -6.76 -4.85 17.54
CA LEU A 21 -7.99 -4.18 17.09
C LEU A 21 -8.38 -2.99 17.99
N SER A 22 -7.91 -2.98 19.23
CA SER A 22 -8.15 -1.90 20.19
C SER A 22 -7.21 -0.70 20.05
N ASP A 23 -6.19 -0.76 19.18
CA ASP A 23 -5.25 0.34 18.95
C ASP A 23 -6.00 1.60 18.48
N SER A 24 -5.61 2.77 19.01
CA SER A 24 -6.27 4.06 18.73
C SER A 24 -6.30 4.43 17.24
N ILE A 25 -5.34 3.92 16.47
CA ILE A 25 -5.25 4.09 15.03
C ILE A 25 -6.48 3.54 14.28
N PHE A 26 -7.21 2.59 14.88
CA PHE A 26 -8.45 2.05 14.33
C PHE A 26 -9.71 2.72 14.89
N LYS A 27 -9.56 3.69 15.81
CA LYS A 27 -10.66 4.35 16.53
C LYS A 27 -10.80 5.85 16.23
N SER A 28 -9.85 6.46 15.52
CA SER A 28 -9.89 7.90 15.25
C SER A 28 -11.04 8.29 14.32
N ASP A 29 -11.78 9.33 14.71
CA ASP A 29 -13.12 9.73 14.24
C ASP A 29 -13.29 9.98 12.73
N ASN A 30 -12.23 10.07 11.93
CA ASN A 30 -12.38 10.42 10.52
C ASN A 30 -12.35 9.25 9.55
N GLU A 31 -11.76 8.09 9.87
CA GLU A 31 -11.72 6.96 8.93
C GLU A 31 -11.53 5.62 9.66
N ASN A 32 -12.60 4.86 9.88
CA ASN A 32 -12.47 3.46 10.30
C ASN A 32 -11.85 2.65 9.15
N PHE A 33 -10.52 2.64 9.06
CA PHE A 33 -9.77 1.87 8.06
C PHE A 33 -10.30 0.43 7.94
N LEU A 34 -10.62 -0.20 9.08
CA LEU A 34 -11.19 -1.54 9.13
C LEU A 34 -12.55 -1.66 8.42
N GLN A 35 -13.39 -0.62 8.46
CA GLN A 35 -14.68 -0.60 7.75
C GLN A 35 -14.51 -0.37 6.24
N LYS A 36 -13.40 0.26 5.81
CA LYS A 36 -13.08 0.44 4.39
C LYS A 36 -12.51 -0.82 3.74
N LEU A 37 -12.03 -1.78 4.53
CA LEU A 37 -11.54 -3.06 4.02
C LEU A 37 -12.73 -3.92 3.59
N PRO A 38 -12.68 -4.55 2.40
CA PRO A 38 -13.75 -5.42 1.94
C PRO A 38 -13.75 -6.77 2.65
N TYR A 39 -12.63 -7.17 3.26
CA TYR A 39 -12.49 -8.44 3.97
C TYR A 39 -12.67 -8.27 5.48
N LEU A 40 -13.06 -9.36 6.15
CA LEU A 40 -13.40 -9.32 7.57
C LEU A 40 -12.17 -9.49 8.48
N THR A 41 -12.19 -8.82 9.62
CA THR A 41 -11.17 -8.96 10.67
C THR A 41 -11.78 -9.32 12.02
N LYS A 42 -11.04 -10.06 12.85
CA LYS A 42 -11.37 -10.35 14.26
C LYS A 42 -10.14 -10.26 15.14
N GLU A 43 -10.32 -10.34 16.45
CA GLU A 43 -9.21 -10.47 17.39
C GLU A 43 -8.89 -11.92 17.75
N ASP A 44 -7.63 -12.18 18.10
CA ASP A 44 -7.25 -13.39 18.84
C ASP A 44 -7.34 -13.19 20.35
N CYS A 45 -6.97 -14.21 21.14
CA CYS A 45 -7.00 -14.17 22.60
C CYS A 45 -6.10 -13.08 23.22
N SER A 46 -5.16 -12.52 22.45
CA SER A 46 -4.28 -11.42 22.88
C SER A 46 -4.74 -10.06 22.36
N GLY A 47 -5.91 -9.99 21.70
CA GLY A 47 -6.45 -8.79 21.07
C GLY A 47 -5.82 -8.45 19.71
N ARG A 48 -4.92 -9.29 19.17
CA ARG A 48 -4.22 -9.01 17.91
C ARG A 48 -5.13 -9.24 16.72
N VAL A 49 -4.92 -8.48 15.66
CA VAL A 49 -5.72 -8.60 14.43
C VAL A 49 -5.54 -9.96 13.77
N LYS A 50 -6.65 -10.57 13.35
CA LYS A 50 -6.76 -11.72 12.47
C LYS A 50 -7.67 -11.36 11.29
N ILE A 51 -7.40 -11.95 10.14
CA ILE A 51 -8.09 -11.76 8.87
C ILE A 51 -8.86 -13.05 8.57
N ILE A 52 -10.15 -12.93 8.26
CA ILE A 52 -11.04 -14.06 8.00
C ILE A 52 -11.20 -14.19 6.48
N THR A 53 -10.99 -15.40 5.98
CA THR A 53 -11.23 -15.80 4.59
C THR A 53 -11.92 -17.16 4.57
N GLU A 54 -12.45 -17.57 3.42
CA GLU A 54 -12.97 -18.92 3.19
C GLU A 54 -11.90 -20.01 3.39
N LYS A 55 -10.63 -19.67 3.16
CA LYS A 55 -9.49 -20.57 3.38
C LYS A 55 -9.04 -20.64 4.85
N GLY A 56 -9.77 -19.98 5.75
CA GLY A 56 -9.49 -19.94 7.18
C GLY A 56 -9.10 -18.57 7.69
N VAL A 57 -8.61 -18.56 8.92
CA VAL A 57 -8.25 -17.35 9.67
C VAL A 57 -6.74 -17.19 9.67
N PHE A 58 -6.25 -16.06 9.16
CA PHE A 58 -4.83 -15.75 9.05
C PHE A 58 -4.46 -14.55 9.90
N SER A 59 -3.28 -14.57 10.51
CA SER A 59 -2.64 -13.38 11.04
C SER A 59 -2.05 -12.53 9.91
N PRO A 60 -1.89 -11.21 10.12
CA PRO A 60 -1.11 -10.37 9.22
C PRO A 60 0.32 -10.87 8.98
N VAL A 61 0.93 -11.57 9.95
CA VAL A 61 2.24 -12.22 9.81
C VAL A 61 2.19 -13.34 8.76
N GLU A 62 1.17 -14.19 8.80
CA GLU A 62 0.98 -15.26 7.80
C GLU A 62 0.69 -14.70 6.40
N ILE A 63 -0.07 -13.60 6.31
CA ILE A 63 -0.28 -12.91 5.03
C ILE A 63 1.04 -12.32 4.51
N GLY A 64 1.81 -11.65 5.37
CA GLY A 64 3.13 -11.15 5.03
C GLY A 64 4.08 -12.25 4.58
N ALA A 65 4.05 -13.41 5.25
CA ALA A 65 4.85 -14.57 4.88
C ALA A 65 4.47 -15.13 3.51
N LYS A 66 3.17 -15.18 3.17
CA LYS A 66 2.73 -15.59 1.82
C LYS A 66 3.29 -14.66 0.74
N ILE A 67 3.28 -13.35 0.97
CA ILE A 67 3.84 -12.35 0.05
C ILE A 67 5.37 -12.53 -0.07
N LEU A 68 6.07 -12.61 1.06
CA LEU A 68 7.53 -12.77 1.08
C LEU A 68 7.98 -14.11 0.48
N LYS A 69 7.20 -15.18 0.63
CA LYS A 69 7.47 -16.48 0.01
C LYS A 69 7.31 -16.42 -1.50
N TYR A 70 6.26 -15.77 -1.99
CA TYR A 70 6.09 -15.53 -3.43
C TYR A 70 7.27 -14.75 -4.02
N ILE A 71 7.72 -13.69 -3.33
CA ILE A 71 8.91 -12.93 -3.74
C ILE A 71 10.16 -13.82 -3.78
N LYS A 72 10.36 -14.68 -2.76
CA LYS A 72 11.47 -15.65 -2.72
C LYS A 72 11.46 -16.55 -3.96
N GLU A 73 10.32 -17.20 -4.21
CA GLU A 73 10.15 -18.13 -5.33
C GLU A 73 10.36 -17.43 -6.68
N TYR A 74 9.81 -16.23 -6.84
CA TYR A 74 9.97 -15.43 -8.04
C TYR A 74 11.44 -15.07 -8.29
N VAL A 75 12.13 -14.53 -7.28
CA VAL A 75 13.54 -14.13 -7.42
C VAL A 75 14.43 -15.36 -7.63
N SER A 76 14.22 -16.46 -6.90
CA SER A 76 14.97 -17.71 -7.10
C SER A 76 14.81 -18.24 -8.52
N LYS A 77 13.61 -18.16 -9.10
CA LYS A 77 13.35 -18.54 -10.49
C LYS A 77 14.09 -17.63 -11.48
N VAL A 78 14.07 -16.32 -11.27
CA VAL A 78 14.75 -15.34 -12.14
C VAL A 78 16.26 -15.50 -12.10
N ILE A 79 16.84 -15.74 -10.92
CA ILE A 79 18.30 -15.89 -10.75
C ILE A 79 18.77 -17.32 -11.10
N GLY A 80 17.87 -18.31 -11.09
CA GLY A 80 18.18 -19.70 -11.38
C GLY A 80 18.85 -20.46 -10.21
N LYS A 81 18.75 -19.95 -8.98
CA LYS A 81 19.25 -20.59 -7.76
C LYS A 81 18.43 -20.17 -6.55
N ASP A 82 18.44 -20.98 -5.49
CA ASP A 82 17.75 -20.63 -4.25
C ASP A 82 18.39 -19.40 -3.58
N VAL A 83 17.56 -18.43 -3.20
CA VAL A 83 17.98 -17.24 -2.45
C VAL A 83 17.63 -17.43 -0.98
N GLY A 84 18.63 -17.69 -0.14
CA GLY A 84 18.39 -18.07 1.26
C GLY A 84 18.23 -16.92 2.25
N SER A 85 18.80 -15.74 1.97
CA SER A 85 18.89 -14.64 2.96
C SER A 85 18.33 -13.33 2.43
N ALA A 86 17.76 -12.52 3.33
CA ALA A 86 17.21 -11.21 2.98
C ALA A 86 17.44 -10.17 4.09
N VAL A 87 17.52 -8.91 3.68
CA VAL A 87 17.30 -7.74 4.52
C VAL A 87 15.91 -7.22 4.19
N ILE A 88 15.07 -7.02 5.20
CA ILE A 88 13.67 -6.59 5.00
C ILE A 88 13.51 -5.18 5.56
N THR A 89 12.85 -4.31 4.81
CA THR A 89 12.60 -2.93 5.22
C THR A 89 11.29 -2.80 6.01
N VAL A 90 11.22 -1.82 6.90
CA VAL A 90 10.01 -1.41 7.62
C VAL A 90 9.94 0.12 7.74
N PRO A 91 8.75 0.71 7.93
CA PRO A 91 8.65 2.13 8.22
C PRO A 91 9.44 2.51 9.48
N ALA A 92 10.03 3.70 9.51
CA ALA A 92 10.89 4.08 10.64
C ALA A 92 10.11 4.16 11.97
N TYR A 93 8.83 4.52 11.92
CA TYR A 93 7.93 4.60 13.07
C TYR A 93 7.41 3.25 13.57
N PHE A 94 7.74 2.12 12.91
CA PHE A 94 7.35 0.80 13.42
C PHE A 94 7.96 0.56 14.79
N ASN A 95 7.11 0.18 15.75
CA ASN A 95 7.54 -0.24 17.08
C ASN A 95 8.14 -1.67 17.06
N ASP A 96 8.70 -2.10 18.18
CA ASP A 96 9.37 -3.40 18.30
C ASP A 96 8.44 -4.59 17.98
N THR A 97 7.16 -4.49 18.34
CA THR A 97 6.17 -5.54 18.04
C THR A 97 5.97 -5.69 16.53
N GLN A 98 5.86 -4.57 15.80
CA GLN A 98 5.66 -4.58 14.35
C GLN A 98 6.93 -5.01 13.61
N ARG A 99 8.11 -4.59 14.11
CA ARG A 99 9.42 -5.03 13.59
C ARG A 99 9.59 -6.54 13.75
N GLN A 100 9.31 -7.05 14.94
CA GLN A 100 9.40 -8.48 15.21
C GLN A 100 8.39 -9.25 14.35
N ALA A 101 7.14 -8.81 14.26
CA ALA A 101 6.12 -9.45 13.42
C ALA A 101 6.52 -9.48 11.93
N THR A 102 7.20 -8.45 11.42
CA THR A 102 7.73 -8.44 10.05
C THR A 102 8.90 -9.41 9.87
N LYS A 103 9.79 -9.48 10.86
CA LYS A 103 10.88 -10.47 10.89
C LYS A 103 10.33 -11.91 10.91
N ASP A 104 9.33 -12.17 11.74
CA ASP A 104 8.66 -13.46 11.85
C ASP A 104 8.00 -13.84 10.51
N ALA A 105 7.39 -12.89 9.80
CA ALA A 105 6.83 -13.12 8.47
C ALA A 105 7.93 -13.55 7.47
N GLY A 106 9.10 -12.92 7.52
CA GLY A 106 10.26 -13.32 6.72
C GLY A 106 10.76 -14.73 7.05
N GLN A 107 10.89 -15.06 8.33
CA GLN A 107 11.31 -16.39 8.78
C GLN A 107 10.30 -17.47 8.37
N LEU A 108 9.00 -17.21 8.56
CA LEU A 108 7.92 -18.11 8.16
C LEU A 108 7.88 -18.32 6.64
N ALA A 109 8.30 -17.33 5.85
CA ALA A 109 8.46 -17.45 4.40
C ALA A 109 9.72 -18.22 3.97
N GLY A 110 10.56 -18.66 4.92
CA GLY A 110 11.80 -19.39 4.66
C GLY A 110 12.99 -18.50 4.33
N TRP A 111 12.96 -17.22 4.69
CA TRP A 111 14.13 -16.34 4.62
C TRP A 111 14.98 -16.43 5.88
N ASN A 112 16.29 -16.50 5.71
CA ASN A 112 17.23 -16.08 6.74
C ASN A 112 17.26 -14.55 6.80
N VAL A 113 16.46 -13.97 7.69
CA VAL A 113 16.33 -12.51 7.84
C VAL A 113 17.54 -11.96 8.58
N LEU A 114 18.50 -11.43 7.81
CA LEU A 114 19.78 -10.92 8.32
C LEU A 114 19.60 -9.65 9.15
N ARG A 115 18.69 -8.78 8.71
CA ARG A 115 18.43 -7.49 9.35
C ARG A 115 17.05 -6.96 8.97
N ILE A 116 16.42 -6.28 9.92
CA ILE A 116 15.33 -5.35 9.66
C ILE A 116 15.92 -3.94 9.63
N ILE A 117 15.72 -3.21 8.54
CA ILE A 117 16.20 -1.83 8.41
C ILE A 117 15.03 -0.88 8.15
N ASN A 118 15.23 0.40 8.46
CA ASN A 118 14.22 1.41 8.15
C ASN A 118 14.21 1.71 6.66
N GLU A 119 13.02 1.84 6.08
CA GLU A 119 12.80 2.30 4.70
C GLU A 119 13.59 3.58 4.36
N PRO A 120 13.52 4.66 5.16
CA PRO A 120 14.29 5.87 4.84
C PRO A 120 15.80 5.67 4.96
N THR A 121 16.27 4.77 5.82
CA THR A 121 17.70 4.41 5.88
C THR A 121 18.12 3.62 4.65
N ALA A 122 17.28 2.69 4.17
CA ALA A 122 17.54 1.95 2.94
C ALA A 122 17.60 2.88 1.72
N ALA A 123 16.66 3.83 1.62
CA ALA A 123 16.65 4.85 0.57
C ALA A 123 17.88 5.77 0.65
N ALA A 124 18.25 6.23 1.84
CA ALA A 124 19.44 7.05 2.03
C ALA A 124 20.73 6.30 1.70
N LEU A 125 20.83 5.01 2.04
CA LEU A 125 21.94 4.15 1.63
C LEU A 125 22.02 4.06 0.10
N ALA A 126 20.91 3.80 -0.59
CA ALA A 126 20.85 3.76 -2.05
C ALA A 126 21.29 5.09 -2.69
N TYR A 127 20.95 6.23 -2.08
CA TYR A 127 21.36 7.56 -2.54
C TYR A 127 22.85 7.88 -2.23
N GLY A 128 23.33 7.45 -1.06
CA GLY A 128 24.60 7.87 -0.47
C GLY A 128 25.79 6.95 -0.74
N LEU A 129 25.57 5.71 -1.19
CA LEU A 129 26.61 4.68 -1.38
C LEU A 129 27.82 5.16 -2.18
N ASP A 130 27.61 5.96 -3.23
CA ASP A 130 28.71 6.43 -4.09
C ASP A 130 29.21 7.84 -3.76
N LYS A 131 28.47 8.61 -2.95
CA LYS A 131 28.64 10.08 -2.94
C LYS A 131 29.53 10.66 -1.86
N LYS A 132 30.04 9.88 -0.89
CA LYS A 132 30.81 10.38 0.28
C LYS A 132 30.25 11.71 0.86
N ARG A 133 28.93 11.88 0.81
CA ARG A 133 28.27 13.12 1.20
C ARG A 133 28.00 13.08 2.69
N GLU A 134 28.48 14.09 3.39
CA GLU A 134 28.09 14.37 4.77
C GLU A 134 27.00 15.44 4.81
N GLY A 135 26.26 15.49 5.91
CA GLY A 135 25.21 16.47 6.17
C GLY A 135 23.83 15.85 6.25
N TYR A 136 22.80 16.67 6.09
CA TYR A 136 21.41 16.27 6.26
C TYR A 136 20.76 15.87 4.94
N ILE A 137 20.01 14.77 4.95
CA ILE A 137 19.17 14.30 3.85
C ILE A 137 17.72 14.23 4.33
N ALA A 138 16.81 14.78 3.54
CA ALA A 138 15.40 14.50 3.66
C ALA A 138 15.03 13.34 2.73
N VAL A 139 14.48 12.27 3.29
CA VAL A 139 13.83 11.21 2.52
C VAL A 139 12.33 11.48 2.53
N TYR A 140 11.78 11.72 1.35
CA TYR A 140 10.35 11.86 1.11
C TYR A 140 9.84 10.57 0.45
N ASP A 141 9.02 9.81 1.16
CA ASP A 141 8.47 8.53 0.72
C ASP A 141 6.95 8.60 0.71
N LEU A 142 6.36 8.80 -0.47
CA LEU A 142 4.92 8.78 -0.70
C LEU A 142 4.56 7.50 -1.46
N GLY A 143 4.21 6.47 -0.70
CA GLY A 143 3.88 5.16 -1.22
C GLY A 143 2.41 5.02 -1.63
N GLY A 144 1.97 3.77 -1.82
CA GLY A 144 0.59 3.46 -2.17
C GLY A 144 -0.43 3.78 -1.06
N GLY A 145 -0.03 3.76 0.20
CA GLY A 145 -0.96 3.97 1.33
C GLY A 145 -0.35 4.58 2.58
N THR A 146 0.92 4.94 2.54
CA THR A 146 1.61 5.65 3.62
C THR A 146 2.47 6.75 3.03
N PHE A 147 2.54 7.85 3.76
CA PHE A 147 3.46 8.94 3.52
C PHE A 147 4.40 9.06 4.70
N ASP A 148 5.70 9.05 4.44
CA ASP A 148 6.76 9.17 5.42
C ASP A 148 7.76 10.25 4.98
N ILE A 149 8.11 11.14 5.92
CA ILE A 149 9.24 12.05 5.76
C ILE A 149 10.23 11.84 6.89
N SER A 150 11.50 11.64 6.55
CA SER A 150 12.56 11.44 7.54
C SER A 150 13.75 12.33 7.24
N ILE A 151 14.28 12.98 8.27
CA ILE A 151 15.55 13.70 8.22
C ILE A 151 16.64 12.79 8.77
N LEU A 152 17.65 12.52 7.95
CA LEU A 152 18.82 11.73 8.31
C LEU A 152 20.05 12.63 8.31
N GLU A 153 20.94 12.41 9.26
CA GLU A 153 22.31 12.93 9.22
C GLU A 153 23.24 11.83 8.73
N ILE A 154 24.08 12.16 7.75
CA ILE A 154 25.20 11.34 7.33
C ILE A 154 26.47 11.97 7.85
N LYS A 155 27.22 11.21 8.64
CA LYS A 155 28.52 11.62 9.16
C LYS A 155 29.41 10.39 9.26
N ASP A 156 30.63 10.46 8.73
CA ASP A 156 31.60 9.36 8.77
C ASP A 156 31.04 8.03 8.22
N GLY A 157 30.15 8.09 7.22
CA GLY A 157 29.46 6.91 6.64
C GLY A 157 28.36 6.30 7.52
N ILE A 158 28.06 6.90 8.67
CA ILE A 158 26.98 6.50 9.57
C ILE A 158 25.72 7.29 9.20
N PHE A 159 24.61 6.57 9.03
CA PHE A 159 23.29 7.14 8.75
C PHE A 159 22.47 7.14 10.05
N GLN A 160 22.17 8.33 10.58
CA GLN A 160 21.35 8.48 11.78
C GLN A 160 20.04 9.18 11.45
N VAL A 161 18.91 8.54 11.75
CA VAL A 161 17.59 9.19 11.69
C VAL A 161 17.49 10.21 12.83
N LYS A 162 17.25 11.48 12.49
CA LYS A 162 17.09 12.58 13.46
C LYS A 162 15.64 12.86 13.78
N SER A 163 14.78 12.78 12.78
CA SER A 163 13.34 12.92 12.94
C SER A 163 12.62 12.14 11.85
N THR A 164 11.43 11.65 12.18
CA THR A 164 10.48 11.05 11.25
C THR A 164 9.10 11.59 11.58
N ASN A 165 8.35 11.96 10.54
CA ASN A 165 6.93 12.25 10.61
C ASN A 165 6.25 11.66 9.37
N GLY A 166 4.94 11.76 9.27
CA GLY A 166 4.21 11.19 8.14
C GLY A 166 2.73 11.04 8.42
N ASN A 167 2.04 10.42 7.47
CA ASN A 167 0.66 10.02 7.59
C ASN A 167 0.52 8.55 7.15
N THR A 168 0.13 7.69 8.09
CA THR A 168 -0.04 6.25 7.86
C THR A 168 -1.31 5.90 7.06
N PHE A 169 -2.08 6.92 6.66
CA PHE A 169 -3.31 6.88 5.88
C PHE A 169 -3.32 7.90 4.74
N LEU A 170 -2.16 8.15 4.14
CA LEU A 170 -2.05 8.96 2.94
C LEU A 170 -1.17 8.25 1.92
N GLY A 171 -1.61 8.12 0.68
CA GLY A 171 -0.81 7.58 -0.40
C GLY A 171 -1.55 7.51 -1.74
N GLY A 172 -0.97 6.75 -2.66
CA GLY A 172 -1.51 6.44 -3.99
C GLY A 172 -3.02 6.14 -4.00
N GLU A 173 -3.50 5.35 -3.05
CA GLU A 173 -4.89 4.89 -2.92
C GLU A 173 -5.89 6.02 -2.67
N ASP A 174 -5.46 7.09 -1.98
CA ASP A 174 -6.31 8.24 -1.68
C ASP A 174 -6.52 9.08 -2.95
N PHE A 175 -5.46 9.29 -3.74
CA PHE A 175 -5.56 9.89 -5.06
C PHE A 175 -6.44 9.07 -6.01
N ASP A 176 -6.32 7.74 -5.98
CA ASP A 176 -7.20 6.86 -6.76
C ASP A 176 -8.66 7.03 -6.33
N SER A 177 -8.92 7.14 -5.03
CA SER A 177 -10.27 7.27 -4.48
C SER A 177 -10.91 8.59 -4.87
N GLU A 178 -10.18 9.71 -4.79
CA GLU A 178 -10.68 11.00 -5.27
C GLU A 178 -10.89 11.01 -6.78
N PHE A 179 -9.99 10.38 -7.54
CA PHE A 179 -10.16 10.30 -8.99
C PHE A 179 -11.38 9.44 -9.37
N VAL A 180 -11.65 8.33 -8.66
CA VAL A 180 -12.87 7.54 -8.84
C VAL A 180 -14.13 8.37 -8.57
N LYS A 181 -14.18 9.15 -7.49
CA LYS A 181 -15.33 10.03 -7.19
C LYS A 181 -15.56 11.01 -8.33
N PHE A 182 -14.50 11.62 -8.83
CA PHE A 182 -14.55 12.53 -9.96
C PHE A 182 -15.10 11.85 -11.23
N LEU A 183 -14.58 10.67 -11.58
CA LEU A 183 -15.03 9.91 -12.76
C LEU A 183 -16.48 9.43 -12.62
N ALA A 184 -16.91 9.03 -11.42
CA ALA A 184 -18.29 8.66 -11.14
C ALA A 184 -19.25 9.84 -11.31
N ASN A 185 -18.85 11.05 -10.86
CA ASN A 185 -19.61 12.27 -11.09
C ASN A 185 -19.69 12.62 -12.58
N MET A 186 -18.60 12.44 -13.34
CA MET A 186 -18.62 12.62 -14.79
C MET A 186 -19.59 11.65 -15.48
N PHE A 187 -19.59 10.37 -15.08
CA PHE A 187 -20.54 9.39 -15.60
C PHE A 187 -21.98 9.81 -15.29
N HIS A 188 -22.27 10.25 -14.06
CA HIS A 188 -23.58 10.76 -13.68
C HIS A 188 -24.02 11.97 -14.52
N MET A 189 -23.11 12.92 -14.77
CA MET A 189 -23.41 14.09 -15.62
C MET A 189 -23.67 13.71 -17.09
N LYS A 190 -23.00 12.67 -17.61
CA LYS A 190 -23.11 12.24 -19.02
C LYS A 190 -24.33 11.34 -19.27
N GLU A 191 -24.55 10.37 -18.40
CA GLU A 191 -25.55 9.30 -18.59
C GLU A 191 -26.79 9.46 -17.68
N GLY A 192 -26.75 10.38 -16.70
CA GLY A 192 -27.84 10.58 -15.74
C GLY A 192 -27.96 9.51 -14.65
N ILE A 193 -27.03 8.54 -14.60
CA ILE A 193 -27.06 7.39 -13.68
C ILE A 193 -26.02 7.59 -12.57
N ASP A 194 -26.46 7.55 -11.31
CA ASP A 194 -25.54 7.59 -10.17
C ASP A 194 -25.04 6.18 -9.81
N ILE A 195 -23.73 5.97 -9.94
CA ILE A 195 -23.04 4.71 -9.63
C ILE A 195 -22.32 4.75 -8.28
N SER A 196 -22.45 5.82 -7.49
CA SER A 196 -21.76 6.02 -6.20
C SER A 196 -22.05 4.94 -5.15
N SER A 197 -23.16 4.21 -5.30
CA SER A 197 -23.53 3.09 -4.43
C SER A 197 -23.27 1.71 -5.06
N ASN A 198 -22.92 1.66 -6.35
CA ASN A 198 -22.69 0.41 -7.06
C ASN A 198 -21.22 -0.04 -6.88
N LYS A 199 -21.01 -0.95 -5.93
CA LYS A 199 -19.67 -1.47 -5.60
C LYS A 199 -18.95 -2.11 -6.78
N GLU A 200 -19.67 -2.78 -7.68
CA GLU A 200 -19.06 -3.42 -8.85
C GLU A 200 -18.54 -2.36 -9.83
N ALA A 201 -19.39 -1.38 -10.18
CA ALA A 201 -19.03 -0.27 -11.05
C ALA A 201 -17.86 0.54 -10.49
N LEU A 202 -17.89 0.86 -9.19
CA LEU A 202 -16.80 1.59 -8.52
C LEU A 202 -15.48 0.80 -8.53
N ASN A 203 -15.52 -0.52 -8.35
CA ASN A 203 -14.30 -1.33 -8.42
C ASN A 203 -13.74 -1.41 -9.85
N LYS A 204 -14.59 -1.48 -10.88
CA LYS A 204 -14.16 -1.37 -12.29
C LYS A 204 -13.49 -0.02 -12.56
N LEU A 205 -14.13 1.08 -12.14
CA LEU A 205 -13.57 2.43 -12.23
C LEU A 205 -12.24 2.56 -11.50
N LYS A 206 -12.11 1.99 -10.30
CA LYS A 206 -10.87 2.07 -9.49
C LYS A 206 -9.66 1.52 -10.24
N ILE A 207 -9.81 0.40 -10.94
CA ILE A 207 -8.72 -0.18 -11.74
C ILE A 207 -8.32 0.76 -12.88
N SER A 208 -9.29 1.25 -13.65
CA SER A 208 -9.02 2.17 -14.75
C SER A 208 -8.46 3.52 -14.27
N ALA A 209 -8.93 4.03 -13.12
CA ALA A 209 -8.44 5.24 -12.48
C ALA A 209 -6.98 5.11 -12.04
N GLU A 210 -6.59 4.00 -11.41
CA GLU A 210 -5.20 3.76 -11.01
C GLU A 210 -4.27 3.70 -12.23
N ILE A 211 -4.70 3.02 -13.31
CA ILE A 211 -3.97 2.95 -14.57
C ILE A 211 -3.83 4.34 -15.19
N ALA A 212 -4.91 5.12 -15.19
CA ALA A 212 -4.93 6.47 -15.73
C ALA A 212 -4.01 7.40 -14.94
N LYS A 213 -4.08 7.39 -13.61
CA LYS A 213 -3.19 8.15 -12.72
C LYS A 213 -1.72 7.86 -13.01
N LYS A 214 -1.33 6.59 -13.15
CA LYS A 214 0.05 6.20 -13.49
C LYS A 214 0.48 6.70 -14.87
N LYS A 215 -0.42 6.66 -15.87
CA LYS A 215 -0.12 7.19 -17.22
C LYS A 215 0.05 8.70 -17.22
N LEU A 216 -0.68 9.42 -16.36
CA LEU A 216 -0.61 10.88 -16.25
C LEU A 216 0.72 11.38 -15.65
N THR A 217 1.51 10.52 -15.00
CA THR A 217 2.85 10.89 -14.52
C THR A 217 3.78 11.36 -15.66
N ASP A 218 3.64 10.77 -16.85
CA ASP A 218 4.51 11.08 -18.01
C ASP A 218 3.72 11.63 -19.21
N ARG A 219 2.40 11.84 -19.07
CA ARG A 219 1.50 12.26 -20.15
C ARG A 219 0.54 13.32 -19.67
N LYS A 220 0.31 14.32 -20.51
CA LYS A 220 -0.68 15.37 -20.24
C LYS A 220 -2.12 14.90 -20.39
N ASN A 221 -2.37 13.83 -21.14
CA ASN A 221 -3.71 13.33 -21.45
C ASN A 221 -3.76 11.80 -21.36
N VAL A 222 -4.91 11.26 -20.92
CA VAL A 222 -5.19 9.82 -20.89
C VAL A 222 -6.66 9.54 -21.16
N ASN A 223 -6.94 8.51 -21.93
CA ASN A 223 -8.29 7.97 -22.08
C ASN A 223 -8.59 6.98 -20.93
N VAL A 224 -9.74 7.16 -20.29
CA VAL A 224 -10.27 6.26 -19.27
C VAL A 224 -11.46 5.51 -19.85
N PHE A 225 -11.24 4.23 -20.14
CA PHE A 225 -12.26 3.33 -20.66
C PHE A 225 -12.62 2.25 -19.64
N VAL A 226 -13.91 1.99 -19.47
CA VAL A 226 -14.47 0.87 -18.71
C VAL A 226 -15.64 0.30 -19.50
N GLU A 227 -15.47 -0.91 -20.01
CA GLU A 227 -16.53 -1.67 -20.66
C GLU A 227 -17.59 -2.10 -19.64
N ASN A 228 -18.87 -1.96 -20.02
CA ASN A 228 -20.04 -2.37 -19.25
C ASN A 228 -19.91 -2.00 -17.76
N ILE A 229 -19.79 -0.69 -17.51
CA ILE A 229 -19.68 -0.15 -16.16
C ILE A 229 -20.96 -0.42 -15.37
N VAL A 230 -22.12 -0.22 -15.98
CA VAL A 230 -23.46 -0.52 -15.44
C VAL A 230 -24.47 -0.69 -16.58
N ASP A 231 -25.39 -1.64 -16.47
CA ASP A 231 -26.53 -1.85 -17.39
C ASP A 231 -26.19 -1.87 -18.90
N GLY A 232 -25.02 -2.40 -19.27
CA GLY A 232 -24.57 -2.47 -20.67
C GLY A 232 -24.00 -1.15 -21.22
N LEU A 233 -23.89 -0.11 -20.40
CA LEU A 233 -23.26 1.15 -20.77
C LEU A 233 -21.76 1.07 -20.56
N ASP A 234 -21.01 1.66 -21.50
CA ASP A 234 -19.58 1.84 -21.37
C ASP A 234 -19.27 3.23 -20.79
N PHE A 235 -18.17 3.33 -20.07
CA PHE A 235 -17.58 4.61 -19.71
C PHE A 235 -16.37 4.88 -20.57
N ASP A 236 -16.38 6.00 -21.29
CA ASP A 236 -15.29 6.44 -22.15
C ASP A 236 -15.15 7.96 -22.04
N VAL A 237 -14.03 8.41 -21.47
CA VAL A 237 -13.70 9.83 -21.30
C VAL A 237 -12.20 10.08 -21.52
N ASP A 238 -11.90 11.16 -22.24
CA ASP A 238 -10.54 11.71 -22.30
C ASP A 238 -10.33 12.69 -21.15
N TYR A 239 -9.23 12.48 -20.42
CA TYR A 239 -8.88 13.24 -19.24
C TYR A 239 -7.53 13.95 -19.43
N GLN A 240 -7.43 15.20 -18.95
CA GLN A 240 -6.21 16.00 -19.00
C GLN A 240 -5.63 16.20 -17.59
N GLU A 241 -4.31 16.17 -17.45
CA GLU A 241 -3.55 16.30 -16.20
C GLU A 241 -3.93 17.55 -15.40
N ASN A 242 -4.17 18.67 -16.08
CA ASN A 242 -4.52 19.93 -15.41
C ASN A 242 -5.85 19.86 -14.63
N ASN A 243 -6.70 18.88 -14.94
CA ASN A 243 -7.95 18.65 -14.21
C ASN A 243 -7.72 17.87 -12.90
N LEU A 244 -6.51 17.35 -12.66
CA LEU A 244 -6.14 16.58 -11.46
C LEU A 244 -5.64 17.49 -10.33
N ILE A 245 -5.22 18.73 -10.69
CA ILE A 245 -4.60 19.71 -9.78
C ILE A 245 -5.64 20.43 -8.89
N VAL A 246 -6.94 20.19 -9.07
CA VAL A 246 -8.02 20.82 -8.29
C VAL A 246 -8.53 19.91 -7.14
N LEU A 247 -7.81 18.83 -6.83
CA LEU A 247 -8.08 17.97 -5.67
C LEU A 247 -7.10 18.25 -4.53
#